data_AF-A0A4R4RWX8-F1
#
_entry.id   AF-A0A4R4RWX8-F1
#
_cell.length_a   1.000
_cell.length_b   1.000
_cell.length_c   1.000
_cell.angle_alpha   90.00
_cell.angle_beta   90.00
_cell.angle_gamma   90.00
#
_symmetry.space_group_name_H-M   'P 1'
#
loop_
_entity.id
_entity.type
_entity.pdbx_description
1 polymer ?
#
loop_
_entity_poly.entity_id
_entity_poly.type
_entity_poly.pdbx_seq_one_letter_code
_entity_poly.pdbx_strand_id
1 'polypeptide(L)'
;MSPAETGFVRQRPVPWLNPGLLAGTAVRVLLAYLFGGYLDKRELQAALPDRAYDHSAADELWFDYTADVGDGFDATYTIASLLARPELMLDDGRLLPRGDLLVLGGDQVYPTASNPAYEHRWKGPYRAALPDLAAVTPSLYALPGNHDWYDGLTAFLRLFAQGDTVGGWRTRQARSYFALELPHRWWLFAVDIQLSSYIDEPQLAYFGRVAERLTPTDRIILVPAQPSWVKTHDRPDAYDSVDYFIRTVIEPTGARVPLLLAGDMHHYARYTGPGPDGRGRQLLTCGGGGAYLVGTDHLPDAVAVPPEETITRRRSTPQRYERAAAYPSQQTSRRLGRRIFSRLPRRNPGFVWLLGLMQTLLMLAFVTSPDHLITPATVSGVVAVLVGTAVFTLVLGERTRKHMAAAVLHAVPHVALALGGAAAWSALPLSGLANPWATLLAFVVYGPVIGLADAWVVGAYLLVARYFDVNVNELYAGMGIEDHKSFLRFHLGRDGSLTVYPVAVERVAHRWRADPGGAPGSPWIVPEDPLHATLAEPPVLVDGPRGSTARNG
;
A
#
# COMPACT_ATOMS: atom_id res chain seq x y z
N MET A 1 2.95 -29.66 -0.42
CA MET A 1 2.45 -29.69 0.96
C MET A 1 1.01 -29.23 0.98
N SER A 2 0.16 -29.98 1.67
CA SER A 2 -1.25 -29.66 1.90
C SER A 2 -1.40 -28.53 2.91
N PRO A 3 -2.55 -27.83 2.96
CA PRO A 3 -2.82 -26.82 3.99
C PRO A 3 -2.71 -27.35 5.43
N ALA A 4 -2.97 -28.64 5.64
CA ALA A 4 -2.81 -29.28 6.94
C ALA A 4 -1.33 -29.39 7.35
N GLU A 5 -0.42 -29.56 6.39
CA GLU A 5 1.03 -29.64 6.64
C GLU A 5 1.64 -28.25 6.81
N THR A 6 1.21 -27.25 6.03
CA THR A 6 1.76 -25.89 6.10
C THR A 6 1.09 -25.03 7.18
N GLY A 7 -0.08 -25.43 7.67
CA GLY A 7 -0.88 -24.64 8.62
C GLY A 7 -1.53 -23.39 8.00
N PHE A 8 -1.55 -23.25 6.68
CA PHE A 8 -2.21 -22.13 5.99
C PHE A 8 -2.65 -22.46 4.56
N VAL A 9 -3.64 -21.71 4.06
CA VAL A 9 -4.12 -21.81 2.67
C VAL A 9 -3.57 -20.65 1.86
N ARG A 10 -2.85 -20.95 0.77
CA ARG A 10 -2.33 -19.94 -0.17
C ARG A 10 -3.50 -19.12 -0.74
N GLN A 11 -3.46 -17.80 -0.55
CA GLN A 11 -4.49 -16.89 -1.02
C GLN A 11 -4.15 -16.33 -2.40
N ARG A 12 -5.17 -16.24 -3.27
CA ARG A 12 -5.07 -15.44 -4.50
C ARG A 12 -5.09 -13.94 -4.15
N PRO A 13 -4.52 -13.09 -5.03
CA PRO A 13 -4.65 -11.64 -4.93
C PRO A 13 -6.10 -11.21 -4.76
N VAL A 14 -6.32 -10.14 -3.99
CA VAL A 14 -7.66 -9.62 -3.78
C VAL A 14 -8.20 -9.05 -5.11
N PRO A 15 -9.40 -9.45 -5.56
CA PRO A 15 -10.01 -8.89 -6.77
C PRO A 15 -10.68 -7.56 -6.43
N TRP A 16 -9.90 -6.49 -6.32
CA TRP A 16 -10.29 -5.19 -5.78
C TRP A 16 -11.50 -4.52 -6.43
N LEU A 17 -11.78 -4.78 -7.72
CA LEU A 17 -12.98 -4.25 -8.40
C LEU A 17 -14.12 -5.27 -8.50
N ASN A 18 -14.05 -6.39 -7.79
CA ASN A 18 -15.18 -7.30 -7.69
C ASN A 18 -16.34 -6.62 -6.94
N PRO A 19 -17.56 -6.52 -7.51
CA PRO A 19 -18.66 -5.79 -6.90
C PRO A 19 -19.07 -6.31 -5.50
N GLY A 20 -19.07 -7.63 -5.31
CA GLY A 20 -19.44 -8.24 -4.02
C GLY A 20 -18.39 -7.93 -2.94
N LEU A 21 -17.11 -7.93 -3.32
CA LEU A 21 -16.03 -7.52 -2.42
C LEU A 21 -16.13 -6.04 -2.08
N LEU A 22 -16.29 -5.15 -3.08
CA LEU A 22 -16.43 -3.71 -2.87
C LEU A 22 -17.55 -3.40 -1.88
N ALA A 23 -18.73 -4.01 -2.06
CA ALA A 23 -19.86 -3.86 -1.15
C ALA A 23 -19.53 -4.35 0.27
N GLY A 24 -18.91 -5.53 0.41
CA GLY A 24 -18.53 -6.09 1.71
C GLY A 24 -17.48 -5.26 2.44
N THR A 25 -16.45 -4.78 1.73
CA THR A 25 -15.41 -3.91 2.28
C THR A 25 -16.00 -2.56 2.67
N ALA A 26 -16.86 -1.95 1.84
CA ALA A 26 -17.51 -0.67 2.16
C ALA A 26 -18.32 -0.74 3.48
N VAL A 27 -19.06 -1.83 3.71
CA VAL A 27 -19.78 -2.05 4.96
C VAL A 27 -18.81 -2.15 6.15
N ARG A 28 -17.70 -2.89 6.01
CA ARG A 28 -16.69 -3.02 7.08
C ARG A 28 -16.02 -1.70 7.40
N VAL A 29 -15.64 -0.93 6.37
CA VAL A 29 -15.03 0.40 6.53
C VAL A 29 -16.00 1.35 7.22
N LEU A 30 -17.28 1.35 6.83
CA LEU A 30 -18.31 2.16 7.48
C LEU A 30 -18.47 1.78 8.97
N LEU A 31 -18.55 0.48 9.28
CA LEU A 31 -18.61 0.02 10.66
C LEU A 31 -17.35 0.40 11.45
N ALA A 32 -16.17 0.23 10.87
CA ALA A 32 -14.90 0.62 11.48
C ALA A 32 -14.85 2.14 11.76
N TYR A 33 -15.37 2.97 10.85
CA TYR A 33 -15.46 4.41 11.07
C TYR A 33 -16.45 4.76 12.19
N LEU A 34 -17.65 4.16 12.15
CA LEU A 34 -18.70 4.40 13.15
C LEU A 34 -18.29 3.96 14.55
N PHE A 35 -17.58 2.85 14.72
CA PHE A 35 -17.19 2.33 16.03
C PHE A 35 -15.77 2.73 16.46
N GLY A 36 -14.85 2.92 15.51
CA GLY A 36 -13.46 3.29 15.77
C GLY A 36 -13.33 4.65 16.44
N GLY A 37 -14.24 5.58 16.17
CA GLY A 37 -14.29 6.88 16.87
C GLY A 37 -14.74 6.81 18.33
N TYR A 38 -15.41 5.73 18.77
CA TYR A 38 -15.89 5.58 20.16
C TYR A 38 -15.05 4.62 20.99
N LEU A 39 -14.23 3.77 20.36
CA LEU A 39 -13.41 2.73 21.02
C LEU A 39 -12.00 2.71 20.43
N ASP A 40 -11.32 3.86 20.41
CA ASP A 40 -9.91 3.90 20.04
C ASP A 40 -9.09 3.08 21.04
N LYS A 41 -8.52 1.97 20.58
CA LYS A 41 -7.77 1.08 21.45
C LYS A 41 -6.42 1.63 21.86
N ARG A 42 -5.87 2.64 21.17
CA ARG A 42 -4.60 3.26 21.58
C ARG A 42 -4.70 3.86 22.99
N GLU A 43 -5.87 4.41 23.34
CA GLU A 43 -6.19 4.86 24.70
C GLU A 43 -6.06 3.72 25.73
N LEU A 44 -6.47 2.51 25.37
CA LEU A 44 -6.36 1.32 26.23
C LEU A 44 -4.92 0.77 26.28
N GLN A 45 -4.09 1.05 25.26
CA GLN A 45 -2.70 0.58 25.20
C GLN A 45 -1.79 1.25 26.25
N ALA A 46 -2.24 2.34 26.89
CA ALA A 46 -1.55 2.94 28.04
C ALA A 46 -1.26 1.92 29.16
N ALA A 47 -2.10 0.89 29.30
CA ALA A 47 -1.93 -0.19 30.27
C ALA A 47 -0.88 -1.24 29.87
N LEU A 48 -0.44 -1.26 28.61
CA LEU A 48 0.56 -2.21 28.11
C LEU A 48 1.99 -1.73 28.43
N PRO A 49 3.00 -2.62 28.45
CA PRO A 49 4.38 -2.25 28.73
C PRO A 49 4.89 -1.03 27.95
N ASP A 50 5.45 -0.08 28.69
CA ASP A 50 5.93 1.21 28.20
C ASP A 50 7.46 1.22 28.08
N ARG A 51 8.00 0.45 27.13
CA ARG A 51 9.47 0.32 26.96
C ARG A 51 9.92 0.66 25.55
N ALA A 52 11.08 1.33 25.45
CA ALA A 52 11.89 1.31 24.24
C ALA A 52 12.65 -0.02 24.15
N TYR A 53 12.99 -0.44 22.93
CA TYR A 53 13.66 -1.71 22.67
C TYR A 53 15.11 -1.46 22.29
N ASP A 54 16.03 -2.04 23.05
CA ASP A 54 17.47 -1.84 22.87
C ASP A 54 18.06 -2.85 21.89
N HIS A 55 18.65 -2.34 20.81
CA HIS A 55 19.48 -3.03 19.83
C HIS A 55 20.85 -2.34 19.68
N SER A 56 21.22 -1.45 20.60
CA SER A 56 22.39 -0.58 20.51
C SER A 56 23.73 -1.26 20.81
N ALA A 57 23.68 -2.46 21.39
CA ALA A 57 24.86 -3.21 21.82
C ALA A 57 25.72 -3.75 20.65
N ALA A 58 25.19 -3.79 19.43
CA ALA A 58 25.93 -4.26 18.26
C ALA A 58 26.83 -3.15 17.69
N ASP A 59 28.06 -3.48 17.28
CA ASP A 59 28.94 -2.52 16.60
C ASP A 59 28.47 -2.21 15.16
N GLU A 60 27.72 -3.13 14.57
CA GLU A 60 27.21 -3.07 13.20
C GLU A 60 25.84 -3.74 13.18
N LEU A 61 24.88 -3.18 12.44
CA LEU A 61 23.52 -3.71 12.39
C LEU A 61 22.98 -3.70 10.96
N TRP A 62 22.45 -4.85 10.54
CA TRP A 62 21.63 -4.96 9.34
C TRP A 62 20.16 -5.10 9.75
N PHE A 63 19.26 -4.37 9.08
CA PHE A 63 17.83 -4.54 9.28
C PHE A 63 17.05 -4.34 8.00
N ASP A 64 15.91 -5.00 7.89
CA ASP A 64 15.05 -4.98 6.72
C ASP A 64 13.75 -4.21 7.02
N TYR A 65 13.20 -3.55 6.00
CA TYR A 65 11.90 -2.90 6.03
C TYR A 65 11.07 -3.32 4.82
N THR A 66 9.82 -3.68 5.05
CA THR A 66 8.83 -3.91 3.99
C THR A 66 7.45 -3.49 4.48
N ALA A 67 6.55 -3.11 3.58
CA ALA A 67 5.18 -2.73 3.90
C ALA A 67 4.23 -3.23 2.81
N ASP A 68 2.93 -3.19 3.09
CA ASP A 68 1.87 -3.50 2.12
C ASP A 68 1.96 -4.96 1.64
N VAL A 69 1.93 -5.88 2.59
CA VAL A 69 2.03 -7.33 2.39
C VAL A 69 0.67 -8.01 2.58
N GLY A 70 0.51 -9.25 2.12
CA GLY A 70 -0.70 -10.03 2.40
C GLY A 70 -1.89 -9.79 1.46
N ASP A 71 -1.66 -9.23 0.26
CA ASP A 71 -2.67 -9.16 -0.81
C ASP A 71 -2.79 -10.47 -1.59
N GLY A 72 -1.66 -11.06 -1.99
CA GLY A 72 -1.60 -12.36 -2.66
C GLY A 72 -0.40 -13.17 -2.22
N PHE A 73 -0.51 -14.49 -2.30
CA PHE A 73 0.56 -15.42 -1.90
C PHE A 73 1.85 -15.19 -2.70
N ASP A 74 1.78 -15.14 -4.02
CA ASP A 74 2.98 -15.11 -4.88
C ASP A 74 3.88 -13.90 -4.61
N ALA A 75 3.28 -12.70 -4.57
CA ALA A 75 4.01 -11.47 -4.27
C ALA A 75 4.55 -11.43 -2.83
N THR A 76 3.68 -11.71 -1.85
CA THR A 76 4.05 -11.71 -0.42
C THR A 76 5.14 -12.74 -0.12
N TYR A 77 5.00 -13.95 -0.67
CA TYR A 77 5.93 -15.04 -0.42
C TYR A 77 7.25 -14.87 -1.18
N THR A 78 7.26 -14.19 -2.33
CA THR A 78 8.49 -13.76 -3.00
C THR A 78 9.32 -12.85 -2.10
N ILE A 79 8.71 -11.82 -1.52
CA ILE A 79 9.40 -10.91 -0.60
C ILE A 79 9.83 -11.62 0.68
N ALA A 80 8.95 -12.42 1.30
CA ALA A 80 9.30 -13.21 2.48
C ALA A 80 10.49 -14.15 2.22
N SER A 81 10.53 -14.80 1.05
CA SER A 81 11.61 -15.70 0.65
C SER A 81 12.96 -14.99 0.48
N LEU A 82 12.96 -13.74 0.03
CA LEU A 82 14.18 -12.93 -0.11
C LEU A 82 14.66 -12.40 1.24
N LEU A 83 13.73 -11.93 2.08
CA LEU A 83 14.00 -11.48 3.45
C LEU A 83 14.54 -12.60 4.33
N ALA A 84 14.08 -13.85 4.12
CA ALA A 84 14.50 -15.00 4.91
C ALA A 84 15.95 -15.46 4.63
N ARG A 85 16.51 -15.14 3.46
CA ARG A 85 17.83 -15.64 3.04
C ARG A 85 18.92 -15.13 3.99
N PRO A 86 19.82 -15.99 4.50
CA PRO A 86 20.97 -15.56 5.30
C PRO A 86 21.84 -14.54 4.56
N GLU A 87 21.98 -14.71 3.25
CA GLU A 87 22.65 -13.78 2.36
C GLU A 87 21.83 -13.63 1.08
N LEU A 88 21.71 -12.39 0.60
CA LEU A 88 21.02 -12.07 -0.64
C LEU A 88 22.05 -11.66 -1.69
N MET A 89 22.22 -12.51 -2.70
CA MET A 89 22.97 -12.16 -3.90
C MET A 89 22.07 -11.31 -4.82
N LEU A 90 22.52 -10.10 -5.12
CA LEU A 90 21.93 -9.23 -6.12
C LEU A 90 22.46 -9.57 -7.52
N ASP A 91 21.70 -9.24 -8.56
CA ASP A 91 22.09 -9.51 -9.94
C ASP A 91 23.37 -8.75 -10.37
N ASP A 92 23.75 -7.69 -9.65
CA ASP A 92 25.02 -6.96 -9.86
C ASP A 92 26.23 -7.61 -9.14
N GLY A 93 26.03 -8.77 -8.52
CA GLY A 93 27.06 -9.56 -7.83
C GLY A 93 27.31 -9.15 -6.38
N ARG A 94 26.61 -8.14 -5.84
CA ARG A 94 26.71 -7.80 -4.42
C ARG A 94 26.01 -8.84 -3.55
N LEU A 95 26.66 -9.18 -2.46
CA LEU A 95 26.11 -10.07 -1.44
C LEU A 95 25.73 -9.23 -0.21
N LEU A 96 24.45 -9.22 0.14
CA LEU A 96 23.93 -8.47 1.28
C LEU A 96 23.53 -9.44 2.42
N PRO A 97 24.09 -9.31 3.63
CA PRO A 97 23.65 -10.09 4.79
C PRO A 97 22.17 -9.87 5.09
N ARG A 98 21.51 -10.86 5.68
CA ARG A 98 20.14 -10.71 6.20
C ARG A 98 20.08 -9.66 7.31
N GLY A 99 18.96 -8.95 7.41
CA GLY A 99 18.69 -8.16 8.62
C GLY A 99 18.51 -9.03 9.86
N ASP A 100 19.07 -8.59 10.99
CA ASP A 100 18.79 -9.15 12.32
C ASP A 100 17.46 -8.64 12.89
N LEU A 101 16.90 -7.62 12.24
CA LEU A 101 15.66 -6.95 12.56
C LEU A 101 14.82 -6.81 11.28
N LEU A 102 13.52 -7.10 11.36
CA LEU A 102 12.54 -6.82 10.33
C LEU A 102 11.49 -5.84 10.88
N VAL A 103 11.28 -4.74 10.16
CA VAL A 103 10.23 -3.76 10.42
C VAL A 103 9.16 -3.85 9.33
N LEU A 104 7.93 -4.16 9.71
CA LEU A 104 6.76 -4.09 8.84
C LEU A 104 6.14 -2.69 8.94
N GLY A 105 6.07 -1.98 7.81
CA GLY A 105 5.82 -0.55 7.78
C GLY A 105 4.38 -0.08 7.62
N GLY A 106 3.41 -0.98 7.68
CA GLY A 106 2.01 -0.73 7.35
C GLY A 106 1.39 -1.87 6.55
N ASP A 107 0.07 -2.01 6.64
CA ASP A 107 -0.80 -2.92 5.90
C ASP A 107 -0.24 -4.34 5.75
N GLN A 108 -0.37 -5.15 6.81
CA GLN A 108 0.13 -6.53 6.81
C GLN A 108 -0.89 -7.56 6.29
N VAL A 109 -2.10 -7.10 5.94
CA VAL A 109 -3.19 -7.97 5.47
C VAL A 109 -4.18 -7.21 4.61
N TYR A 110 -4.68 -7.85 3.56
CA TYR A 110 -5.76 -7.31 2.74
C TYR A 110 -6.91 -8.32 2.58
N PRO A 111 -8.14 -7.87 2.28
CA PRO A 111 -8.57 -6.47 2.23
C PRO A 111 -8.91 -5.90 3.62
N THR A 112 -9.12 -6.75 4.63
CA THR A 112 -9.44 -6.32 5.99
C THR A 112 -8.84 -7.28 7.01
N ALA A 113 -8.36 -6.75 8.13
CA ALA A 113 -7.86 -7.54 9.23
C ALA A 113 -8.86 -8.56 9.78
N SER A 114 -8.33 -9.74 10.11
CA SER A 114 -8.94 -10.77 10.96
C SER A 114 -7.91 -11.86 11.24
N ASN A 115 -8.09 -12.65 12.31
CA ASN A 115 -7.17 -13.75 12.62
C ASN A 115 -6.98 -14.72 11.43
N PRO A 116 -8.03 -15.22 10.74
CA PRO A 116 -7.85 -16.11 9.60
C PRO A 116 -7.17 -15.42 8.41
N ALA A 117 -7.44 -14.13 8.18
CA ALA A 117 -6.80 -13.38 7.12
C ALA A 117 -5.29 -13.26 7.37
N TYR A 118 -4.86 -12.88 8.57
CA TYR A 118 -3.43 -12.85 8.91
C TYR A 118 -2.78 -14.23 8.79
N GLU A 119 -3.41 -15.29 9.29
CA GLU A 119 -2.85 -16.65 9.22
C GLU A 119 -2.57 -17.07 7.76
N HIS A 120 -3.52 -16.83 6.86
CA HIS A 120 -3.43 -17.30 5.48
C HIS A 120 -2.68 -16.37 4.53
N ARG A 121 -2.68 -15.06 4.79
CA ARG A 121 -2.12 -14.06 3.88
C ARG A 121 -0.71 -13.63 4.25
N TRP A 122 -0.36 -13.68 5.52
CA TRP A 122 0.93 -13.19 6.00
C TRP A 122 1.68 -14.17 6.90
N LYS A 123 1.11 -14.55 8.05
CA LYS A 123 1.81 -15.35 9.08
C LYS A 123 2.25 -16.72 8.56
N GLY A 124 1.36 -17.42 7.87
CA GLY A 124 1.66 -18.70 7.23
C GLY A 124 2.74 -18.60 6.15
N PRO A 125 2.59 -17.71 5.15
CA PRO A 125 3.63 -17.44 4.16
C PRO A 125 4.98 -17.06 4.77
N TYR A 126 5.03 -16.14 5.74
CA TYR A 126 6.29 -15.79 6.39
C TYR A 126 6.87 -17.01 7.09
N ARG A 127 6.13 -17.66 8.00
CA ARG A 127 6.59 -18.88 8.70
C ARG A 127 7.13 -19.95 7.75
N ALA A 128 6.55 -20.12 6.56
CA ALA A 128 7.04 -21.04 5.55
C ALA A 128 8.36 -20.61 4.91
N ALA A 129 8.63 -19.30 4.79
CA ALA A 129 9.87 -18.75 4.25
C ALA A 129 11.03 -18.82 5.25
N LEU A 130 10.77 -18.60 6.54
CA LEU A 130 11.75 -18.80 7.62
C LEU A 130 11.11 -19.60 8.76
N PRO A 131 11.25 -20.93 8.79
CA PRO A 131 10.71 -21.77 9.86
C PRO A 131 11.43 -21.58 11.21
N ASP A 132 10.74 -21.91 12.31
CA ASP A 132 11.19 -21.74 13.72
C ASP A 132 12.45 -22.55 14.07
N LEU A 133 12.81 -23.54 13.24
CA LEU A 133 14.04 -24.33 13.39
C LEU A 133 15.31 -23.61 12.89
N ALA A 134 15.20 -22.34 12.50
CA ALA A 134 16.35 -21.54 12.10
C ALA A 134 17.23 -21.18 13.31
N ALA A 135 18.55 -21.36 13.18
CA ALA A 135 19.52 -21.12 14.25
C ALA A 135 19.58 -19.65 14.73
N VAL A 136 19.07 -18.70 13.94
CA VAL A 136 19.05 -17.27 14.24
C VAL A 136 17.62 -16.77 14.06
N THR A 137 17.07 -16.19 15.13
CA THR A 137 15.71 -15.65 15.15
C THR A 137 15.72 -14.11 15.08
N PRO A 138 15.57 -13.51 13.89
CA PRO A 138 15.52 -12.04 13.77
C PRO A 138 14.34 -11.46 14.55
N SER A 139 14.54 -10.26 15.10
CA SER A 139 13.46 -9.54 15.79
C SER A 139 12.48 -8.97 14.79
N LEU A 140 11.18 -8.99 15.11
CA LEU A 140 10.12 -8.47 14.27
C LEU A 140 9.33 -7.39 15.00
N TYR A 141 9.14 -6.29 14.30
CA TYR A 141 8.27 -5.19 14.69
C TYR A 141 7.36 -4.85 13.50
N ALA A 142 6.16 -4.39 13.80
CA ALA A 142 5.15 -4.04 12.83
C ALA A 142 4.44 -2.75 13.27
N LEU A 143 4.20 -1.87 12.32
CA LEU A 143 3.36 -0.70 12.43
C LEU A 143 2.06 -0.99 11.68
N PRO A 144 0.87 -0.76 12.26
CA PRO A 144 -0.37 -0.99 11.53
C PRO A 144 -0.59 0.09 10.47
N GLY A 145 -1.12 -0.31 9.31
CA GLY A 145 -1.72 0.57 8.31
C GLY A 145 -3.24 0.57 8.40
N ASN A 146 -3.90 1.23 7.45
CA ASN A 146 -5.37 1.36 7.43
C ASN A 146 -6.09 0.01 7.31
N HIS A 147 -5.51 -0.96 6.61
CA HIS A 147 -6.12 -2.29 6.44
C HIS A 147 -6.04 -3.15 7.72
N ASP A 148 -5.03 -2.90 8.56
CA ASP A 148 -4.89 -3.52 9.87
C ASP A 148 -5.92 -2.98 10.88
N TRP A 149 -6.38 -1.74 10.67
CA TRP A 149 -7.32 -1.04 11.56
C TRP A 149 -8.79 -1.40 11.36
N TYR A 150 -9.16 -2.06 10.26
CA TYR A 150 -10.58 -2.35 9.94
C TYR A 150 -11.29 -3.33 10.90
N ASP A 151 -10.57 -4.03 11.77
CA ASP A 151 -11.14 -4.84 12.87
C ASP A 151 -11.01 -4.16 14.26
N GLY A 152 -10.72 -2.86 14.26
CA GLY A 152 -10.39 -2.09 15.45
C GLY A 152 -9.04 -2.48 16.05
N LEU A 153 -8.06 -2.91 15.26
CA LEU A 153 -6.72 -3.30 15.67
C LEU A 153 -6.66 -4.56 16.58
N THR A 154 -7.71 -5.38 16.57
CA THR A 154 -7.82 -6.54 17.46
C THR A 154 -6.82 -7.62 17.10
N ALA A 155 -6.87 -8.08 15.84
CA ALA A 155 -6.02 -9.18 15.38
C ALA A 155 -4.56 -8.76 15.32
N PHE A 156 -4.29 -7.50 14.96
CA PHE A 156 -2.95 -6.92 14.98
C PHE A 156 -2.28 -7.03 16.36
N LEU A 157 -2.93 -6.51 17.42
CA LEU A 157 -2.36 -6.54 18.77
C LEU A 157 -2.16 -7.98 19.27
N ARG A 158 -3.07 -8.90 18.95
CA ARG A 158 -2.92 -10.32 19.32
C ARG A 158 -1.73 -10.97 18.63
N LEU A 159 -1.43 -10.59 17.40
CA LEU A 159 -0.37 -11.21 16.62
C LEU A 159 1.01 -10.60 16.91
N PHE A 160 1.10 -9.28 16.95
CA PHE A 160 2.39 -8.58 17.01
C PHE A 160 2.75 -8.11 18.42
N ALA A 161 1.77 -7.88 19.31
CA ALA A 161 2.01 -7.29 20.62
C ALA A 161 2.06 -8.30 21.79
N GLN A 162 2.16 -9.60 21.50
CA GLN A 162 2.19 -10.69 22.51
C GLN A 162 3.58 -11.30 22.74
N GLY A 163 4.56 -11.03 21.87
CA GLY A 163 5.91 -11.60 21.99
C GLY A 163 6.04 -13.02 21.42
N ASP A 164 5.09 -13.45 20.60
CA ASP A 164 5.05 -14.75 19.92
C ASP A 164 6.04 -14.84 18.74
N THR A 165 6.33 -16.07 18.32
CA THR A 165 7.13 -16.37 17.13
C THR A 165 6.24 -16.57 15.90
N VAL A 166 6.73 -16.11 14.76
CA VAL A 166 6.17 -16.36 13.43
C VAL A 166 7.25 -17.06 12.64
N GLY A 167 7.28 -18.40 12.71
CA GLY A 167 8.46 -19.12 12.24
C GLY A 167 9.70 -18.64 12.99
N GLY A 168 10.78 -18.32 12.28
CA GLY A 168 12.01 -17.80 12.87
C GLY A 168 11.96 -16.33 13.28
N TRP A 169 10.95 -15.54 12.90
CA TRP A 169 10.84 -14.16 13.37
C TRP A 169 10.21 -14.09 14.75
N ARG A 170 10.82 -13.31 15.66
CA ARG A 170 10.30 -13.12 17.01
C ARG A 170 9.70 -11.74 17.19
N THR A 171 8.39 -11.66 17.42
CA THR A 171 7.75 -10.38 17.74
C THR A 171 8.23 -9.87 19.10
N ARG A 172 8.44 -8.56 19.22
CA ARG A 172 9.00 -7.96 20.46
C ARG A 172 8.12 -6.86 21.05
N GLN A 173 7.38 -6.14 20.20
CA GLN A 173 6.59 -4.99 20.63
C GLN A 173 5.46 -5.39 21.58
N ALA A 174 4.94 -4.40 22.30
CA ALA A 174 3.80 -4.55 23.20
C ALA A 174 2.66 -3.58 22.87
N ARG A 175 2.90 -2.66 21.92
CA ARG A 175 1.97 -1.62 21.49
C ARG A 175 2.01 -1.50 19.98
N SER A 176 1.07 -0.78 19.38
CA SER A 176 1.01 -0.53 17.93
C SER A 176 2.05 0.47 17.44
N TYR A 177 2.63 1.25 18.34
CA TYR A 177 3.77 2.13 18.13
C TYR A 177 4.95 1.70 19.00
N PHE A 178 6.18 2.05 18.61
CA PHE A 178 7.39 1.65 19.34
C PHE A 178 8.59 2.53 19.00
N ALA A 179 9.57 2.55 19.92
CA ALA A 179 10.89 3.11 19.72
C ALA A 179 11.97 2.03 19.82
N LEU A 180 12.90 2.02 18.86
CA LEU A 180 14.10 1.17 18.88
C LEU A 180 15.32 2.05 19.09
N GLU A 181 16.14 1.70 20.08
CA GLU A 181 17.48 2.26 20.23
C GLU A 181 18.43 1.41 19.40
N LEU A 182 19.07 2.03 18.42
CA LEU A 182 19.98 1.38 17.48
C LEU A 182 21.43 1.77 17.82
N PRO A 183 22.42 1.06 17.26
CA PRO A 183 23.82 1.42 17.45
C PRO A 183 24.11 2.86 17.03
N HIS A 184 25.23 3.41 17.50
CA HIS A 184 25.72 4.70 17.02
C HIS A 184 24.72 5.86 17.16
N ARG A 185 23.90 5.85 18.24
CA ARG A 185 22.93 6.90 18.58
C ARG A 185 21.93 7.14 17.45
N TRP A 186 21.60 6.06 16.76
CA TRP A 186 20.44 6.01 15.90
C TRP A 186 19.24 5.54 16.70
N TRP A 187 18.08 6.06 16.35
CA TRP A 187 16.80 5.63 16.87
C TRP A 187 15.85 5.39 15.72
N LEU A 188 14.93 4.44 15.88
CA LEU A 188 13.79 4.26 14.99
C LEU A 188 12.51 4.49 15.77
N PHE A 189 11.72 5.48 15.38
CA PHE A 189 10.42 5.79 15.98
C PHE A 189 9.32 5.42 15.00
N ALA A 190 8.48 4.44 15.35
CA ALA A 190 7.35 4.01 14.54
C ALA A 190 6.05 4.50 15.15
N VAL A 191 5.37 5.42 14.46
CA VAL A 191 4.25 6.21 14.98
C VAL A 191 2.95 5.76 14.32
N ASP A 192 1.98 5.33 15.13
CA ASP A 192 0.68 4.84 14.68
C ASP A 192 -0.29 6.01 14.52
N ILE A 193 -0.43 6.44 13.26
CA ILE A 193 -1.29 7.54 12.82
C ILE A 193 -2.69 7.08 12.38
N GLN A 194 -3.04 5.81 12.59
CA GLN A 194 -4.34 5.22 12.23
C GLN A 194 -4.76 5.50 10.78
N LEU A 195 -5.75 6.38 10.58
CA LEU A 195 -6.33 6.78 9.29
C LEU A 195 -6.07 8.27 8.99
N SER A 196 -4.89 8.79 9.37
CA SER A 196 -4.53 10.22 9.40
C SER A 196 -5.17 11.02 10.55
N SER A 197 -5.44 10.35 11.67
CA SER A 197 -5.92 11.00 12.88
C SER A 197 -4.75 11.63 13.65
N TYR A 198 -5.08 12.62 14.49
CA TYR A 198 -4.25 13.11 15.59
C TYR A 198 -3.55 11.96 16.35
N ILE A 199 -2.35 12.24 16.88
CA ILE A 199 -1.59 11.30 17.72
C ILE A 199 -2.14 11.42 19.14
N ASP A 200 -2.64 10.32 19.68
CA ASP A 200 -3.28 10.24 20.98
C ASP A 200 -2.33 10.54 22.15
N GLU A 201 -2.89 11.00 23.26
CA GLU A 201 -2.12 11.42 24.44
C GLU A 201 -1.23 10.30 25.01
N PRO A 202 -1.68 9.02 25.11
CA PRO A 202 -0.81 7.92 25.57
C PRO A 202 0.42 7.71 24.69
N GLN A 203 0.27 7.85 23.38
CA GLN A 203 1.38 7.73 22.43
C GLN A 203 2.34 8.92 22.54
N LEU A 204 1.82 10.15 22.66
CA LEU A 204 2.64 11.34 22.94
C LEU A 204 3.41 11.18 24.26
N ALA A 205 2.77 10.67 25.31
CA ALA A 205 3.41 10.42 26.60
C ALA A 205 4.50 9.33 26.52
N TYR A 206 4.27 8.26 25.75
CA TYR A 206 5.28 7.22 25.48
C TYR A 206 6.52 7.84 24.83
N PHE A 207 6.34 8.54 23.71
CA PHE A 207 7.47 9.11 22.97
C PHE A 207 8.11 10.29 23.72
N GLY A 208 7.36 11.03 24.54
CA GLY A 208 7.89 12.04 25.44
C GLY A 208 8.90 11.45 26.43
N ARG A 209 8.56 10.32 27.06
CA ARG A 209 9.50 9.60 27.96
C ARG A 209 10.71 9.04 27.21
N VAL A 210 10.54 8.55 25.99
CA VAL A 210 11.68 8.12 25.16
C VAL A 210 12.56 9.33 24.80
N ALA A 211 11.95 10.48 24.49
CA ALA A 211 12.63 11.70 24.10
C ALA A 211 13.52 12.28 25.21
N GLU A 212 13.22 12.04 26.49
CA GLU A 212 14.08 12.40 27.63
C GLU A 212 15.48 11.75 27.56
N ARG A 213 15.63 10.66 26.81
CA ARG A 213 16.92 9.95 26.60
C ARG A 213 17.71 10.47 25.42
N LEU A 214 17.09 11.29 24.57
CA LEU A 214 17.72 11.84 23.37
C LEU A 214 18.64 13.00 23.72
N THR A 215 19.61 13.20 22.85
CA THR A 215 20.60 14.28 22.86
C THR A 215 20.67 14.91 21.48
N PRO A 216 21.29 16.11 21.34
CA PRO A 216 21.49 16.73 20.04
C PRO A 216 22.34 15.94 19.04
N THR A 217 22.99 14.86 19.48
CA THR A 217 23.80 14.00 18.61
C THR A 217 23.03 12.81 18.05
N ASP A 218 21.82 12.56 18.53
CA ASP A 218 20.98 11.46 18.06
C ASP A 218 20.38 11.73 16.69
N ARG A 219 20.19 10.63 15.94
CA ARG A 219 19.62 10.62 14.59
C ARG A 219 18.43 9.67 14.57
N ILE A 220 17.30 10.14 14.06
CA ILE A 220 16.04 9.41 14.12
C ILE A 220 15.59 9.02 12.70
N ILE A 221 15.29 7.74 12.55
CA ILE A 221 14.48 7.19 11.46
C ILE A 221 13.02 7.27 11.93
N LEU A 222 12.25 8.17 11.34
CA LEU A 222 10.83 8.32 11.67
C LEU A 222 9.99 7.52 10.68
N VAL A 223 9.20 6.59 11.21
CA VAL A 223 8.38 5.66 10.42
C VAL A 223 6.91 5.95 10.67
N PRO A 224 6.27 6.86 9.92
CA PRO A 224 4.82 6.89 9.81
C PRO A 224 4.35 5.76 8.87
N ALA A 225 3.15 5.21 9.10
CA ALA A 225 2.62 4.16 8.23
C ALA A 225 2.36 4.64 6.79
N GLN A 226 2.09 5.95 6.62
CA GLN A 226 1.74 6.55 5.32
C GLN A 226 2.72 7.68 4.92
N PRO A 227 3.03 7.83 3.62
CA PRO A 227 3.93 8.84 3.10
C PRO A 227 3.20 10.18 2.98
N SER A 228 2.87 10.76 4.13
CA SER A 228 2.08 11.99 4.24
C SER A 228 2.67 13.15 3.43
N TRP A 229 3.99 13.16 3.22
CA TRP A 229 4.69 14.17 2.42
C TRP A 229 4.38 14.16 0.92
N VAL A 230 3.93 13.03 0.35
CA VAL A 230 3.44 13.00 -1.03
C VAL A 230 1.98 13.43 -1.07
N LYS A 231 1.20 13.02 -0.06
CA LYS A 231 -0.23 13.32 0.05
C LYS A 231 -0.52 14.82 0.23
N THR A 232 0.47 15.63 0.64
CA THR A 232 0.32 17.11 0.70
C THR A 232 0.04 17.77 -0.63
N HIS A 233 0.39 17.11 -1.75
CA HIS A 233 0.05 17.56 -3.10
C HIS A 233 -1.46 17.69 -3.31
N ASP A 234 -2.24 16.77 -2.74
CA ASP A 234 -3.71 16.77 -2.85
C ASP A 234 -4.39 17.34 -1.59
N ARG A 235 -3.82 17.07 -0.41
CA ARG A 235 -4.36 17.44 0.90
C ARG A 235 -3.29 18.15 1.75
N PRO A 236 -3.28 19.49 1.80
CA PRO A 236 -2.24 20.27 2.50
C PRO A 236 -2.09 19.95 3.99
N ASP A 237 -3.11 19.39 4.64
CA ASP A 237 -3.12 18.99 6.05
C ASP A 237 -2.56 17.58 6.30
N ALA A 238 -2.29 16.78 5.27
CA ALA A 238 -1.90 15.37 5.40
C ALA A 238 -0.61 15.16 6.23
N TYR A 239 0.31 16.13 6.23
CA TYR A 239 1.58 16.08 6.95
C TYR A 239 1.50 16.65 8.38
N ASP A 240 0.40 17.29 8.76
CA ASP A 240 0.30 18.06 10.01
C ASP A 240 0.57 17.23 11.26
N SER A 241 0.11 15.97 11.31
CA SER A 241 0.37 15.08 12.47
C SER A 241 1.85 14.70 12.59
N VAL A 242 2.53 14.49 11.46
CA VAL A 242 3.97 14.20 11.43
C VAL A 242 4.78 15.44 11.81
N ASP A 243 4.41 16.61 11.26
CA ASP A 243 5.01 17.91 11.63
C ASP A 243 4.85 18.19 13.13
N TYR A 244 3.64 18.00 13.65
CA TYR A 244 3.34 18.17 15.06
C TYR A 244 4.21 17.27 15.93
N PHE A 245 4.36 15.98 15.58
CA PHE A 245 5.20 15.04 16.32
C PHE A 245 6.66 15.47 16.33
N ILE A 246 7.21 15.82 15.15
CA ILE A 246 8.59 16.28 15.03
C ILE A 246 8.81 17.52 15.89
N ARG A 247 7.95 18.54 15.75
CA ARG A 247 8.08 19.82 16.45
C ARG A 247 7.88 19.73 17.96
N THR A 248 7.02 18.83 18.41
CA THR A 248 6.62 18.76 19.83
C THR A 248 7.47 17.76 20.62
N VAL A 249 7.91 16.67 19.98
CA VAL A 249 8.62 15.59 20.66
C VAL A 249 10.12 15.58 20.34
N ILE A 250 10.49 15.76 19.06
CA ILE A 250 11.87 15.56 18.61
C ILE A 250 12.68 16.86 18.65
N GLU A 251 12.21 17.92 18.00
CA GLU A 251 12.92 19.20 17.90
C GLU A 251 13.39 19.77 19.25
N PRO A 252 12.61 19.69 20.35
CA PRO A 252 13.07 20.19 21.67
C PRO A 252 14.31 19.47 22.23
N THR A 253 14.59 18.24 21.79
CA THR A 253 15.76 17.47 22.22
C THR A 253 17.04 17.85 21.47
N GLY A 254 16.91 18.59 20.36
CA GLY A 254 17.99 18.87 19.41
C GLY A 254 18.37 17.68 18.52
N ALA A 255 17.76 16.51 18.69
CA ALA A 255 17.99 15.36 17.82
C ALA A 255 17.55 15.64 16.38
N ARG A 256 18.18 14.97 15.43
CA ARG A 256 17.94 15.17 13.99
C ARG A 256 17.04 14.06 13.45
N VAL A 257 16.30 14.35 12.38
CA VAL A 257 15.52 13.35 11.62
C VAL A 257 16.05 13.28 10.19
N PRO A 258 17.11 12.49 9.91
CA PRO A 258 17.67 12.37 8.56
C PRO A 258 16.80 11.55 7.61
N LEU A 259 15.89 10.71 8.14
CA LEU A 259 15.11 9.77 7.35
C LEU A 259 13.65 9.72 7.82
N LEU A 260 12.72 9.95 6.89
CA LEU A 260 11.33 9.54 7.02
C LEU A 260 11.07 8.35 6.09
N LEU A 261 10.34 7.35 6.58
CA LEU A 261 10.12 6.09 5.89
C LEU A 261 8.67 5.62 6.03
N ALA A 262 7.98 5.30 4.94
CA ALA A 262 6.58 4.85 4.98
C ALA A 262 6.23 3.82 3.90
N GLY A 263 5.14 3.09 4.12
CA GLY A 263 4.51 2.16 3.16
C GLY A 263 3.34 2.83 2.43
N ASP A 264 2.17 2.18 2.42
CA ASP A 264 0.84 2.62 1.94
C ASP A 264 0.72 2.81 0.42
N MET A 265 1.72 3.44 -0.20
CA MET A 265 1.79 3.51 -1.66
C MET A 265 2.62 2.36 -2.18
N HIS A 266 2.02 1.52 -3.04
CA HIS A 266 2.59 0.23 -3.45
C HIS A 266 3.70 0.34 -4.51
N HIS A 267 4.70 1.18 -4.26
CA HIS A 267 5.90 1.38 -5.06
C HIS A 267 7.07 1.81 -4.16
N TYR A 268 8.24 1.98 -4.77
CA TYR A 268 9.36 2.68 -4.16
C TYR A 268 9.50 4.09 -4.73
N ALA A 269 9.72 5.08 -3.88
CA ALA A 269 10.06 6.44 -4.28
C ALA A 269 10.93 7.12 -3.23
N ARG A 270 11.88 7.94 -3.68
CA ARG A 270 12.75 8.71 -2.79
C ARG A 270 12.74 10.18 -3.16
N TYR A 271 12.50 11.02 -2.16
CA TYR A 271 12.68 12.46 -2.23
C TYR A 271 13.86 12.87 -1.34
N THR A 272 14.68 13.81 -1.81
CA THR A 272 15.85 14.31 -1.10
C THR A 272 15.86 15.83 -1.09
N GLY A 273 16.32 16.41 0.01
CA GLY A 273 16.35 17.85 0.19
C GLY A 273 17.29 18.24 1.33
N PRO A 274 17.53 19.53 1.56
CA PRO A 274 18.48 20.03 2.55
C PRO A 274 18.07 19.70 3.99
N GLY A 275 16.79 19.47 4.26
CA GLY A 275 16.27 19.29 5.61
C GLY A 275 16.29 20.60 6.43
N PRO A 276 15.63 20.62 7.59
CA PRO A 276 15.58 21.82 8.44
C PRO A 276 16.94 22.20 9.07
N ASP A 277 17.88 21.25 9.14
CA ASP A 277 19.23 21.44 9.69
C ASP A 277 20.31 21.69 8.62
N GLY A 278 19.92 21.72 7.33
CA GLY A 278 20.84 21.88 6.20
C GLY A 278 21.79 20.70 5.98
N ARG A 279 21.60 19.56 6.66
CA ARG A 279 22.49 18.38 6.57
C ARG A 279 21.93 17.26 5.71
N GLY A 280 20.81 17.50 5.05
CA GLY A 280 20.13 16.55 4.20
C GLY A 280 19.07 15.76 4.97
N ARG A 281 17.94 15.52 4.30
CA ARG A 281 16.92 14.56 4.75
C ARG A 281 16.37 13.79 3.56
N GLN A 282 16.16 12.50 3.78
CA GLN A 282 15.57 11.58 2.83
C GLN A 282 14.12 11.27 3.23
N LEU A 283 13.20 11.28 2.27
CA LEU A 283 11.81 10.83 2.42
C LEU A 283 11.61 9.62 1.51
N LEU A 284 11.44 8.44 2.11
CA LEU A 284 11.35 7.17 1.39
C LEU A 284 9.95 6.57 1.52
N THR A 285 9.34 6.29 0.38
CA THR A 285 8.16 5.45 0.27
C THR A 285 8.61 4.07 -0.20
N CYS A 286 8.18 2.99 0.47
CA CYS A 286 8.46 1.62 0.06
C CYS A 286 7.33 0.65 0.46
N GLY A 287 6.19 0.74 -0.25
CA GLY A 287 5.04 -0.18 -0.10
C GLY A 287 5.03 -1.35 -1.09
N GLY A 288 6.19 -1.73 -1.62
CA GLY A 288 6.28 -2.77 -2.64
C GLY A 288 6.27 -4.21 -2.10
N GLY A 289 5.77 -4.48 -0.88
CA GLY A 289 6.02 -5.75 -0.18
C GLY A 289 5.17 -6.94 -0.63
N GLY A 290 3.94 -6.73 -1.10
CA GLY A 290 3.06 -7.84 -1.48
C GLY A 290 1.76 -7.45 -2.16
N ALA A 291 1.31 -6.20 -2.02
CA ALA A 291 0.13 -5.66 -2.66
C ALA A 291 0.30 -5.41 -4.16
N TYR A 292 -0.81 -5.24 -4.89
CA TYR A 292 -0.74 -4.85 -6.29
C TYR A 292 0.06 -3.55 -6.46
N LEU A 293 0.87 -3.43 -7.51
CA LEU A 293 1.65 -2.23 -7.82
C LEU A 293 0.73 -1.01 -8.01
N VAL A 294 1.04 0.11 -7.35
CA VAL A 294 0.56 1.46 -7.70
C VAL A 294 1.70 2.18 -8.40
N GLY A 295 1.57 2.46 -9.69
CA GLY A 295 2.67 3.02 -10.46
C GLY A 295 3.03 4.46 -10.08
N THR A 296 4.21 4.89 -10.51
CA THR A 296 4.89 6.12 -10.06
C THR A 296 4.69 7.33 -10.98
N ASP A 297 3.91 7.19 -12.05
CA ASP A 297 3.78 8.20 -13.12
C ASP A 297 2.98 9.44 -12.76
N HIS A 298 2.29 9.41 -11.61
CA HIS A 298 1.53 10.51 -11.03
C HIS A 298 2.32 11.25 -9.93
N LEU A 299 3.46 10.72 -9.50
CA LEU A 299 4.22 11.32 -8.41
C LEU A 299 4.72 12.72 -8.79
N PRO A 300 4.67 13.72 -7.88
CA PRO A 300 5.19 15.04 -8.15
C PRO A 300 6.72 15.01 -8.25
N ASP A 301 7.30 15.91 -9.05
CA ASP A 301 8.76 16.06 -9.19
C ASP A 301 9.42 16.59 -7.93
N ALA A 302 8.69 17.40 -7.15
CA ALA A 302 9.13 17.90 -5.86
C ALA A 302 7.95 18.02 -4.90
N VAL A 303 8.23 17.89 -3.61
CA VAL A 303 7.26 18.10 -2.52
C VAL A 303 7.80 19.15 -1.56
N ALA A 304 6.91 19.92 -0.96
CA ALA A 304 7.22 20.83 0.14
C ALA A 304 6.59 20.30 1.42
N VAL A 305 7.41 20.08 2.46
CA VAL A 305 6.91 19.65 3.78
C VAL A 305 7.50 20.46 4.94
N PRO A 306 6.64 21.00 5.84
CA PRO A 306 5.18 21.14 5.65
C PRO A 306 4.85 22.02 4.41
N PRO A 307 3.66 21.87 3.80
CA PRO A 307 3.31 22.62 2.59
C PRO A 307 3.04 24.10 2.89
N GLU A 308 3.20 24.97 1.89
CA GLU A 308 3.01 26.42 2.06
C GLU A 308 1.54 26.79 2.34
N GLU A 309 0.61 25.92 1.95
CA GLU A 309 -0.83 26.09 2.01
C GLU A 309 -1.47 25.55 3.29
N THR A 310 -0.73 24.87 4.18
CA THR A 310 -1.32 24.35 5.42
C THR A 310 -1.89 25.49 6.28
N ILE A 311 -3.12 25.28 6.78
CA ILE A 311 -3.84 26.23 7.65
C ILE A 311 -3.34 26.22 9.09
N THR A 312 -2.48 25.25 9.44
CA THR A 312 -1.92 25.12 10.78
C THR A 312 -1.02 26.31 11.12
N ARG A 313 -1.45 27.11 12.10
CA ARG A 313 -0.77 28.37 12.50
C ARG A 313 0.64 28.18 13.03
N ARG A 314 0.93 27.03 13.65
CA ARG A 314 2.25 26.66 14.18
C ARG A 314 2.79 25.49 13.36
N ARG A 315 3.41 25.80 12.23
CA ARG A 315 4.07 24.84 11.34
C ARG A 315 5.58 25.04 11.34
N SER A 316 6.34 23.98 11.09
CA SER A 316 7.76 24.13 10.79
C SER A 316 7.98 24.87 9.46
N THR A 317 9.19 25.37 9.23
CA THR A 317 9.51 26.07 7.97
C THR A 317 9.40 25.10 6.79
N PRO A 318 8.63 25.41 5.73
CA PRO A 318 8.55 24.57 4.54
C PRO A 318 9.93 24.26 3.98
N GLN A 319 10.20 22.97 3.75
CA GLN A 319 11.41 22.49 3.11
C GLN A 319 11.05 21.78 1.81
N ARG A 320 11.79 22.07 0.73
CA ARG A 320 11.57 21.47 -0.59
C ARG A 320 12.45 20.23 -0.77
N TYR A 321 11.84 19.15 -1.24
CA TYR A 321 12.51 17.87 -1.53
C TYR A 321 12.21 17.48 -2.97
N GLU A 322 13.24 17.11 -3.73
CA GLU A 322 13.12 16.69 -5.12
C GLU A 322 13.13 15.17 -5.21
N ARG A 323 12.32 14.62 -6.12
CA ARG A 323 12.26 13.18 -6.35
C ARG A 323 13.55 12.72 -7.04
N ALA A 324 14.36 11.97 -6.31
CA ALA A 324 15.64 11.45 -6.79
C ALA A 324 15.47 10.13 -7.56
N ALA A 325 14.57 9.26 -7.11
CA ALA A 325 14.31 7.98 -7.77
C ALA A 325 12.89 7.48 -7.52
N ALA A 326 12.45 6.56 -8.38
CA ALA A 326 11.19 5.85 -8.25
C ALA A 326 11.27 4.48 -8.94
N TYR A 327 10.68 3.46 -8.32
CA TYR A 327 10.58 2.12 -8.88
C TYR A 327 9.14 1.57 -8.79
N PRO A 328 8.54 1.16 -9.93
CA PRO A 328 9.07 1.26 -11.29
C PRO A 328 9.34 2.70 -11.72
N SER A 329 10.14 2.89 -12.77
CA SER A 329 10.33 4.22 -13.33
C SER A 329 9.00 4.78 -13.86
N GLN A 330 8.85 6.11 -13.87
CA GLN A 330 7.63 6.75 -14.39
C GLN A 330 7.29 6.29 -15.82
N GLN A 331 8.30 6.12 -16.67
CA GLN A 331 8.10 5.62 -18.03
C GLN A 331 7.54 4.19 -18.03
N THR A 332 8.04 3.32 -17.15
CA THR A 332 7.54 1.96 -17.00
C THR A 332 6.10 1.97 -16.51
N SER A 333 5.79 2.78 -15.49
CA SER A 333 4.42 2.96 -14.97
C SER A 333 3.44 3.44 -16.05
N ARG A 334 3.85 4.43 -16.89
CA ARG A 334 3.04 4.89 -18.04
C ARG A 334 2.74 3.77 -19.03
N ARG A 335 3.72 2.91 -19.32
CA ARG A 335 3.57 1.75 -20.22
C ARG A 335 2.67 0.68 -19.59
N LEU A 336 2.84 0.41 -18.30
CA LEU A 336 2.04 -0.56 -17.56
C LEU A 336 0.57 -0.17 -17.55
N GLY A 337 0.24 1.11 -17.37
CA GLY A 337 -1.15 1.59 -17.39
C GLY A 337 -1.94 1.21 -18.64
N ARG A 338 -1.30 1.11 -19.82
CA ARG A 338 -1.96 0.67 -21.06
C ARG A 338 -2.47 -0.77 -21.00
N ARG A 339 -1.99 -1.58 -20.06
CA ARG A 339 -2.45 -2.97 -19.86
C ARG A 339 -3.87 -3.02 -19.28
N ILE A 340 -4.43 -1.92 -18.80
CA ILE A 340 -5.78 -1.84 -18.22
C ILE A 340 -6.85 -2.49 -19.12
N PHE A 341 -6.81 -2.22 -20.43
CA PHE A 341 -7.78 -2.76 -21.40
C PHE A 341 -7.80 -4.30 -21.46
N SER A 342 -6.66 -4.93 -21.17
CA SER A 342 -6.54 -6.39 -21.16
C SER A 342 -6.69 -7.00 -19.76
N ARG A 343 -6.22 -6.29 -18.72
CA ARG A 343 -6.14 -6.81 -17.35
C ARG A 343 -7.46 -6.63 -16.61
N LEU A 344 -8.13 -5.48 -16.74
CA LEU A 344 -9.38 -5.18 -16.05
C LEU A 344 -10.46 -6.25 -16.32
N PRO A 345 -10.80 -6.59 -17.58
CA PRO A 345 -11.82 -7.59 -17.85
C PRO A 345 -11.45 -9.00 -17.39
N ARG A 346 -10.16 -9.37 -17.46
CA ARG A 346 -9.68 -10.71 -17.10
C ARG A 346 -9.61 -10.92 -15.60
N ARG A 347 -9.18 -9.90 -14.85
CA ARG A 347 -9.03 -9.97 -13.38
C ARG A 347 -10.35 -9.70 -12.66
N ASN A 348 -11.26 -8.94 -13.26
CA ASN A 348 -12.52 -8.53 -12.64
C ASN A 348 -13.74 -8.91 -13.49
N PRO A 349 -13.97 -10.21 -13.77
CA PRO A 349 -15.10 -10.63 -14.61
C PRO A 349 -16.47 -10.26 -14.01
N GLY A 350 -16.59 -10.22 -12.68
CA GLY A 350 -17.81 -9.74 -12.01
C GLY A 350 -18.11 -8.27 -12.28
N PHE A 351 -17.07 -7.44 -12.45
CA PHE A 351 -17.22 -6.04 -12.83
C PHE A 351 -17.71 -5.89 -14.27
N VAL A 352 -17.16 -6.67 -15.20
CA VAL A 352 -17.62 -6.73 -16.60
C VAL A 352 -19.09 -7.15 -16.68
N TRP A 353 -19.49 -8.14 -15.89
CA TRP A 353 -20.88 -8.58 -15.80
C TRP A 353 -21.80 -7.50 -15.26
N LEU A 354 -21.40 -6.78 -14.20
CA LEU A 354 -22.18 -5.66 -13.66
C LEU A 354 -22.39 -4.57 -14.71
N LEU A 355 -21.33 -4.17 -15.41
CA LEU A 355 -21.42 -3.19 -16.49
C LEU A 355 -22.33 -3.69 -17.63
N GLY A 356 -22.16 -4.94 -18.06
CA GLY A 356 -23.00 -5.56 -19.07
C GLY A 356 -24.48 -5.59 -18.69
N LEU A 357 -24.80 -5.90 -17.43
CA LEU A 357 -26.16 -5.85 -16.88
C LEU A 357 -26.74 -4.43 -16.94
N MET A 358 -26.00 -3.43 -16.44
CA MET A 358 -26.45 -2.04 -16.44
C MET A 358 -26.66 -1.51 -17.87
N GLN A 359 -25.72 -1.78 -18.77
CA GLN A 359 -25.79 -1.40 -20.17
C GLN A 359 -26.93 -2.09 -20.92
N THR A 360 -27.19 -3.37 -20.64
CA THR A 360 -28.30 -4.11 -21.25
C THR A 360 -29.65 -3.57 -20.78
N LEU A 361 -29.80 -3.25 -19.49
CA LEU A 361 -31.02 -2.65 -18.96
C LEU A 361 -31.28 -1.27 -19.55
N LEU A 362 -30.26 -0.41 -19.62
CA LEU A 362 -30.39 0.92 -20.21
C LEU A 362 -30.68 0.85 -21.72
N MET A 363 -30.02 -0.06 -22.43
CA MET A 363 -30.30 -0.34 -23.84
C MET A 363 -31.75 -0.76 -24.04
N LEU A 364 -32.26 -1.73 -23.27
CA LEU A 364 -33.64 -2.19 -23.35
C LEU A 364 -34.63 -1.06 -23.07
N ALA A 365 -34.33 -0.17 -22.12
CA ALA A 365 -35.17 1.00 -21.85
C ALA A 365 -35.32 1.89 -23.10
N PHE A 366 -34.25 2.12 -23.86
CA PHE A 366 -34.32 2.86 -25.13
C PHE A 366 -35.06 2.08 -26.22
N VAL A 367 -34.79 0.79 -26.40
CA VAL A 367 -35.43 -0.04 -27.44
C VAL A 367 -36.93 -0.18 -27.23
N THR A 368 -37.40 -0.26 -25.98
CA THR A 368 -38.83 -0.32 -25.66
C THR A 368 -39.58 1.01 -25.81
N SER A 369 -38.87 2.10 -26.09
CA SER A 369 -39.45 3.45 -26.24
C SER A 369 -38.80 4.20 -27.41
N PRO A 370 -38.91 3.67 -28.66
CA PRO A 370 -38.16 4.18 -29.80
C PRO A 370 -38.50 5.64 -30.16
N ASP A 371 -39.75 6.05 -29.92
CA ASP A 371 -40.23 7.40 -30.24
C ASP A 371 -39.95 8.43 -29.13
N HIS A 372 -39.50 7.98 -27.95
CA HIS A 372 -39.33 8.82 -26.76
C HIS A 372 -38.02 8.53 -26.04
N LEU A 373 -37.03 9.39 -26.23
CA LEU A 373 -35.75 9.30 -25.53
C LEU A 373 -35.88 9.57 -24.01
N ILE A 374 -36.93 10.29 -23.60
CA ILE A 374 -37.18 10.67 -22.20
C ILE A 374 -38.42 9.93 -21.71
N THR A 375 -38.22 8.81 -21.02
CA THR A 375 -39.25 8.06 -20.30
C THR A 375 -38.79 7.79 -18.87
N PRO A 376 -39.69 7.41 -17.94
CA PRO A 376 -39.28 7.05 -16.59
C PRO A 376 -38.18 5.97 -16.56
N ALA A 377 -38.22 5.01 -17.49
CA ALA A 377 -37.22 3.95 -17.59
C ALA A 377 -35.85 4.47 -18.09
N THR A 378 -35.82 5.27 -19.16
CA THR A 378 -34.56 5.82 -19.67
C THR A 378 -33.94 6.81 -18.69
N VAL A 379 -34.76 7.65 -18.06
CA VAL A 379 -34.31 8.57 -17.00
C VAL A 379 -33.74 7.80 -15.81
N SER A 380 -34.43 6.77 -15.33
CA SER A 380 -33.95 5.96 -14.20
C SER A 380 -32.63 5.25 -14.53
N GLY A 381 -32.50 4.70 -15.74
CA GLY A 381 -31.27 4.06 -16.19
C GLY A 381 -30.10 5.05 -16.32
N VAL A 382 -30.33 6.24 -16.89
CA VAL A 382 -29.31 7.30 -16.96
C VAL A 382 -28.91 7.79 -15.56
N VAL A 383 -29.88 7.97 -14.65
CA VAL A 383 -29.59 8.31 -13.25
C VAL A 383 -28.78 7.20 -12.58
N ALA A 384 -29.10 5.93 -12.81
CA ALA A 384 -28.32 4.81 -12.28
C ALA A 384 -26.87 4.81 -12.78
N VAL A 385 -26.64 5.15 -14.06
CA VAL A 385 -25.29 5.34 -14.61
C VAL A 385 -24.57 6.51 -13.94
N LEU A 386 -25.22 7.67 -13.82
CA LEU A 386 -24.64 8.85 -13.15
C LEU A 386 -24.29 8.58 -11.69
N VAL A 387 -25.18 7.88 -10.96
CA VAL A 387 -24.92 7.46 -9.58
C VAL A 387 -23.79 6.44 -9.54
N GLY A 388 -23.77 5.48 -10.45
CA GLY A 388 -22.72 4.47 -10.55
C GLY A 388 -21.33 5.09 -10.77
N THR A 389 -21.19 6.02 -11.72
CA THR A 389 -19.92 6.72 -11.95
C THR A 389 -19.57 7.67 -10.82
N ALA A 390 -20.55 8.35 -10.22
CA ALA A 390 -20.32 9.18 -9.04
C ALA A 390 -19.80 8.37 -7.85
N VAL A 391 -20.38 7.19 -7.59
CA VAL A 391 -19.89 6.28 -6.55
C VAL A 391 -18.48 5.80 -6.90
N PHE A 392 -18.26 5.35 -8.13
CA PHE A 392 -16.95 4.86 -8.58
C PHE A 392 -15.85 5.94 -8.44
N THR A 393 -16.13 7.18 -8.85
CA THR A 393 -15.14 8.27 -8.81
C THR A 393 -15.00 8.91 -7.43
N LEU A 394 -16.09 9.13 -6.69
CA LEU A 394 -16.10 9.97 -5.47
C LEU A 394 -16.12 9.19 -4.15
N VAL A 395 -16.52 7.92 -4.17
CA VAL A 395 -16.51 7.07 -2.95
C VAL A 395 -15.25 6.23 -2.91
N LEU A 396 -14.70 5.84 -4.06
CA LEU A 396 -13.38 5.20 -4.14
C LEU A 396 -12.24 6.22 -4.25
N GLY A 397 -12.51 7.44 -4.74
CA GLY A 397 -11.55 8.55 -4.81
C GLY A 397 -11.81 9.66 -3.79
N GLU A 398 -11.10 10.78 -3.92
CA GLU A 398 -11.28 11.94 -3.05
C GLU A 398 -12.45 12.84 -3.51
N ARG A 399 -13.00 13.65 -2.59
CA ARG A 399 -14.12 14.56 -2.87
C ARG A 399 -13.65 15.98 -3.21
N THR A 400 -13.00 16.14 -4.36
CA THR A 400 -12.58 17.46 -4.87
C THR A 400 -13.31 17.85 -6.16
N ARG A 401 -13.22 19.12 -6.55
CA ARG A 401 -13.86 19.63 -7.78
C ARG A 401 -13.41 18.87 -9.04
N LYS A 402 -12.13 18.50 -9.12
CA LYS A 402 -11.59 17.67 -10.21
C LYS A 402 -12.25 16.29 -10.26
N HIS A 403 -12.48 15.66 -9.12
CA HIS A 403 -13.16 14.37 -9.04
C HIS A 403 -14.64 14.47 -9.41
N MET A 404 -15.33 15.55 -9.00
CA MET A 404 -16.73 15.78 -9.43
C MET A 404 -16.83 15.96 -10.94
N ALA A 405 -15.95 16.76 -11.54
CA ALA A 405 -15.90 16.93 -12.99
C ALA A 405 -15.62 15.60 -13.70
N ALA A 406 -14.66 14.82 -13.17
CA ALA A 406 -14.33 13.50 -13.68
C ALA A 406 -15.53 12.54 -13.63
N ALA A 407 -16.31 12.55 -12.54
CA ALA A 407 -17.50 11.69 -12.39
C ALA A 407 -18.57 11.97 -13.46
N VAL A 408 -18.80 13.25 -13.76
CA VAL A 408 -19.75 13.69 -14.79
C VAL A 408 -19.23 13.36 -16.19
N LEU A 409 -17.97 13.70 -16.48
CA LEU A 409 -17.35 13.40 -17.78
C LEU A 409 -17.25 11.91 -18.05
N HIS A 410 -17.06 11.09 -17.00
CA HIS A 410 -17.02 9.64 -17.10
C HIS A 410 -18.37 9.03 -17.48
N ALA A 411 -19.49 9.62 -17.02
CA ALA A 411 -20.84 9.11 -17.31
C ALA A 411 -21.27 9.24 -18.77
N VAL A 412 -20.82 10.31 -19.45
CA VAL A 412 -21.24 10.62 -20.83
C VAL A 412 -20.94 9.48 -21.82
N PRO A 413 -19.70 8.92 -21.87
CA PRO A 413 -19.40 7.74 -22.67
C PRO A 413 -20.29 6.52 -22.39
N HIS A 414 -20.68 6.29 -21.14
CA HIS A 414 -21.55 5.14 -20.79
C HIS A 414 -22.96 5.29 -21.37
N VAL A 415 -23.54 6.48 -21.28
CA VAL A 415 -24.87 6.76 -21.87
C VAL A 415 -24.80 6.74 -23.40
N ALA A 416 -23.74 7.29 -23.99
CA ALA A 416 -23.51 7.24 -25.43
C ALA A 416 -23.35 5.79 -25.93
N LEU A 417 -22.63 4.96 -25.18
CA LEU A 417 -22.48 3.53 -25.48
C LEU A 417 -23.83 2.80 -25.43
N ALA A 418 -24.69 3.12 -24.46
CA ALA A 418 -26.03 2.54 -24.36
C ALA A 418 -26.94 2.94 -25.54
N LEU A 419 -26.91 4.21 -25.95
CA LEU A 419 -27.65 4.72 -27.12
C LEU A 419 -27.17 4.07 -28.42
N GLY A 420 -25.85 4.02 -28.63
CA GLY A 420 -25.27 3.34 -29.79
C GLY A 420 -25.57 1.84 -29.80
N GLY A 421 -25.54 1.22 -28.62
CA GLY A 421 -25.91 -0.18 -28.43
C GLY A 421 -27.39 -0.46 -28.70
N ALA A 422 -28.30 0.45 -28.32
CA ALA A 422 -29.71 0.37 -28.66
C ALA A 422 -29.95 0.47 -30.17
N ALA A 423 -29.28 1.41 -30.84
CA ALA A 423 -29.35 1.50 -32.30
C ALA A 423 -28.82 0.24 -33.00
N ALA A 424 -27.69 -0.30 -32.53
CA ALA A 424 -27.11 -1.52 -33.06
C ALA A 424 -28.00 -2.75 -32.80
N TRP A 425 -28.57 -2.88 -31.60
CA TRP A 425 -29.46 -3.99 -31.25
C TRP A 425 -30.75 -3.96 -32.07
N SER A 426 -31.37 -2.79 -32.22
CA SER A 426 -32.58 -2.60 -33.05
C SER A 426 -32.36 -2.92 -34.54
N ALA A 427 -31.12 -2.80 -35.02
CA ALA A 427 -30.77 -3.19 -36.39
C ALA A 427 -30.60 -4.72 -36.57
N LEU A 428 -30.47 -5.48 -35.49
CA LEU A 428 -30.34 -6.94 -35.54
C LEU A 428 -31.72 -7.60 -35.64
N PRO A 429 -31.85 -8.70 -36.40
CA PRO A 429 -33.12 -9.45 -36.51
C PRO A 429 -33.58 -10.04 -35.18
N LEU A 430 -32.67 -10.15 -34.20
CA LEU A 430 -32.95 -10.65 -32.85
C LEU A 430 -33.88 -9.73 -32.05
N SER A 431 -33.90 -8.42 -32.35
CA SER A 431 -34.75 -7.45 -31.67
C SER A 431 -36.24 -7.61 -32.01
N GLY A 432 -36.55 -8.20 -33.17
CA GLY A 432 -37.93 -8.47 -33.62
C GLY A 432 -38.51 -9.79 -33.10
N LEU A 433 -37.75 -10.57 -32.31
CA LEU A 433 -38.26 -11.81 -31.72
C LEU A 433 -39.30 -11.52 -30.65
N ALA A 434 -40.28 -12.42 -30.50
CA ALA A 434 -41.27 -12.32 -29.45
C ALA A 434 -40.61 -12.42 -28.06
N ASN A 435 -41.08 -11.60 -27.11
CA ASN A 435 -40.70 -11.75 -25.72
C ASN A 435 -41.19 -13.12 -25.19
N PRO A 436 -40.39 -13.81 -24.36
CA PRO A 436 -39.19 -13.34 -23.66
C PRO A 436 -37.86 -13.52 -24.44
N TRP A 437 -37.88 -14.05 -25.66
CA TRP A 437 -36.66 -14.45 -26.37
C TRP A 437 -35.77 -13.27 -26.77
N ALA A 438 -36.35 -12.17 -27.26
CA ALA A 438 -35.58 -10.94 -27.53
C ALA A 438 -34.86 -10.43 -26.28
N THR A 439 -35.56 -10.36 -25.14
CA THR A 439 -34.96 -9.95 -23.86
C THR A 439 -33.89 -10.93 -23.38
N LEU A 440 -34.14 -12.23 -23.43
CA LEU A 440 -33.18 -13.25 -23.02
C LEU A 440 -31.90 -13.18 -23.86
N LEU A 441 -32.03 -13.05 -25.19
CA LEU A 441 -30.90 -12.93 -26.09
C LEU A 441 -30.15 -11.61 -25.91
N ALA A 442 -30.80 -10.53 -25.51
CA ALA A 442 -30.10 -9.29 -25.13
C ALA A 442 -29.14 -9.55 -23.97
N PHE A 443 -29.55 -10.29 -22.94
CA PHE A 443 -28.66 -10.63 -21.82
C PHE A 443 -27.56 -11.64 -22.19
N VAL A 444 -27.86 -12.62 -23.06
CA VAL A 444 -26.91 -13.70 -23.38
C VAL A 444 -25.92 -13.31 -24.48
N VAL A 445 -26.34 -12.52 -25.47
CA VAL A 445 -25.54 -12.16 -26.65
C VAL A 445 -24.99 -10.74 -26.53
N TYR A 446 -25.85 -9.76 -26.29
CA TYR A 446 -25.43 -8.35 -26.21
C TYR A 446 -24.70 -8.05 -24.90
N GLY A 447 -25.21 -8.55 -23.76
CA GLY A 447 -24.66 -8.30 -22.42
C GLY A 447 -23.16 -8.53 -22.27
N PRO A 448 -22.61 -9.71 -22.65
CA PRO A 448 -21.17 -9.97 -22.53
C PRO A 448 -20.32 -9.06 -23.42
N VAL A 449 -20.79 -8.76 -24.64
CA VAL A 449 -20.07 -7.92 -25.61
C VAL A 449 -20.06 -6.47 -25.14
N ILE A 450 -21.22 -5.93 -24.77
CA ILE A 450 -21.32 -4.55 -24.31
C ILE A 450 -20.61 -4.37 -22.97
N GLY A 451 -20.67 -5.34 -22.07
CA GLY A 451 -19.96 -5.29 -20.79
C GLY A 451 -18.45 -5.19 -20.97
N LEU A 452 -17.89 -5.92 -21.95
CA LEU A 452 -16.47 -5.81 -22.29
C LEU A 452 -16.13 -4.43 -22.89
N ALA A 453 -16.94 -3.94 -23.82
CA ALA A 453 -16.77 -2.62 -24.40
C ALA A 453 -16.85 -1.52 -23.32
N ASP A 454 -17.79 -1.64 -22.39
CA ASP A 454 -17.97 -0.69 -21.30
C ASP A 454 -16.84 -0.75 -20.27
N ALA A 455 -16.28 -1.94 -20.03
CA ALA A 455 -15.04 -2.06 -19.25
C ALA A 455 -13.86 -1.35 -19.92
N TRP A 456 -13.80 -1.29 -21.26
CA TRP A 456 -12.81 -0.48 -21.97
C TRP A 456 -13.08 1.02 -21.85
N VAL A 457 -14.34 1.45 -21.79
CA VAL A 457 -14.70 2.85 -21.46
C VAL A 457 -14.15 3.22 -20.08
N VAL A 458 -14.37 2.37 -19.07
CA VAL A 458 -13.76 2.56 -17.73
C VAL A 458 -12.23 2.57 -17.80
N GLY A 459 -11.63 1.65 -18.56
CA GLY A 459 -10.18 1.59 -18.73
C GLY A 459 -9.59 2.85 -19.38
N ALA A 460 -10.27 3.42 -20.39
CA ALA A 460 -9.87 4.67 -21.03
C ALA A 460 -10.00 5.85 -20.08
N TYR A 461 -11.10 5.93 -19.33
CA TYR A 461 -11.30 6.92 -18.29
C TYR A 461 -10.15 6.90 -17.27
N LEU A 462 -9.88 5.75 -16.66
CA LEU A 462 -8.82 5.60 -15.65
C LEU A 462 -7.43 5.96 -16.19
N LEU A 463 -7.15 5.61 -17.46
CA LEU A 463 -5.87 5.92 -18.11
C LEU A 463 -5.64 7.42 -18.32
N VAL A 464 -6.72 8.19 -18.50
CA VAL A 464 -6.67 9.66 -18.62
C VAL A 464 -6.73 10.33 -17.26
N ALA A 465 -7.64 9.88 -16.38
CA ALA A 465 -7.88 10.44 -15.05
C ALA A 465 -6.63 10.48 -14.18
N ARG A 466 -5.74 9.49 -14.32
CA ARG A 466 -4.46 9.43 -13.58
C ARG A 466 -3.55 10.65 -13.79
N TYR A 467 -3.63 11.34 -14.92
CA TYR A 467 -2.81 12.54 -15.19
C TYR A 467 -3.34 13.79 -14.49
N PHE A 468 -4.49 13.66 -13.83
CA PHE A 468 -5.10 14.69 -12.99
C PHE A 468 -5.16 14.23 -11.52
N ASP A 469 -4.43 13.17 -11.16
CA ASP A 469 -4.45 12.52 -9.85
C ASP A 469 -5.86 12.12 -9.40
N VAL A 470 -6.65 11.61 -10.36
CA VAL A 470 -7.99 11.07 -10.12
C VAL A 470 -7.97 9.57 -10.38
N ASN A 471 -8.44 8.81 -9.39
CA ASN A 471 -8.60 7.35 -9.45
C ASN A 471 -7.35 6.56 -9.88
N VAL A 472 -6.17 7.03 -9.48
CA VAL A 472 -4.90 6.34 -9.72
C VAL A 472 -4.92 4.96 -9.06
N ASN A 473 -5.42 4.86 -7.83
CA ASN A 473 -5.52 3.59 -7.11
C ASN A 473 -6.41 2.60 -7.86
N GLU A 474 -7.59 3.03 -8.36
CA GLU A 474 -8.52 2.15 -9.08
C GLU A 474 -7.95 1.66 -10.41
N LEU A 475 -7.16 2.46 -11.12
CA LEU A 475 -6.44 2.02 -12.32
C LEU A 475 -5.57 0.81 -12.02
N TYR A 476 -4.76 0.90 -10.98
CA TYR A 476 -3.79 -0.13 -10.61
C TYR A 476 -4.44 -1.33 -9.90
N ALA A 477 -5.44 -1.09 -9.06
CA ALA A 477 -6.27 -2.12 -8.42
C ALA A 477 -7.03 -2.95 -9.47
N GLY A 478 -7.57 -2.28 -10.49
CA GLY A 478 -8.22 -2.94 -11.62
C GLY A 478 -7.28 -3.80 -12.47
N MET A 479 -5.99 -3.46 -12.53
CA MET A 479 -4.98 -4.29 -13.20
C MET A 479 -4.46 -5.43 -12.34
N GLY A 480 -4.38 -5.25 -11.02
CA GLY A 480 -3.90 -6.25 -10.05
C GLY A 480 -2.49 -6.75 -10.39
N ILE A 481 -1.54 -5.84 -10.60
CA ILE A 481 -0.17 -6.18 -11.00
C ILE A 481 0.63 -6.65 -9.78
N GLU A 482 0.96 -7.94 -9.71
CA GLU A 482 1.75 -8.53 -8.63
C GLU A 482 3.26 -8.35 -8.80
N ASP A 483 3.71 -8.08 -10.02
CA ASP A 483 5.10 -7.79 -10.36
C ASP A 483 5.58 -6.45 -9.76
N HIS A 484 6.87 -6.13 -9.94
CA HIS A 484 7.51 -4.90 -9.48
C HIS A 484 7.39 -4.68 -7.97
N LYS A 485 7.98 -5.59 -7.20
CA LYS A 485 8.02 -5.54 -5.74
C LYS A 485 9.31 -4.92 -5.24
N SER A 486 9.31 -4.47 -4.00
CA SER A 486 10.48 -3.87 -3.37
C SER A 486 10.44 -3.97 -1.86
N PHE A 487 11.62 -3.98 -1.26
CA PHE A 487 11.83 -3.81 0.18
C PHE A 487 13.15 -3.06 0.39
N LEU A 488 13.39 -2.57 1.60
CA LEU A 488 14.64 -1.88 1.93
C LEU A 488 15.49 -2.75 2.85
N ARG A 489 16.77 -2.83 2.56
CA ARG A 489 17.78 -3.38 3.47
C ARG A 489 18.68 -2.25 3.94
N PHE A 490 18.83 -2.10 5.25
CA PHE A 490 19.63 -1.06 5.87
C PHE A 490 20.90 -1.66 6.42
N HIS A 491 21.98 -0.89 6.30
CA HIS A 491 23.26 -1.16 6.92
C HIS A 491 23.67 0.03 7.77
N LEU A 492 23.73 -0.21 9.08
CA LEU A 492 24.32 0.72 10.02
C LEU A 492 25.76 0.27 10.28
N GLY A 493 26.70 0.99 9.65
CA GLY A 493 28.12 0.68 9.71
C GLY A 493 28.76 0.98 11.06
N ARG A 494 29.95 0.42 11.29
CA ARG A 494 30.75 0.61 12.51
C ARG A 494 31.16 2.06 12.77
N ASP A 495 31.16 2.90 11.73
CA ASP A 495 31.42 4.33 11.78
C ASP A 495 30.16 5.18 12.10
N GLY A 496 29.02 4.51 12.24
CA GLY A 496 27.72 5.11 12.48
C GLY A 496 27.04 5.68 11.24
N SER A 497 27.53 5.38 10.04
CA SER A 497 26.87 5.70 8.77
C SER A 497 25.68 4.79 8.51
N LEU A 498 24.59 5.34 7.96
CA LEU A 498 23.40 4.58 7.59
C LEU A 498 23.29 4.53 6.07
N THR A 499 23.41 3.33 5.49
CA THR A 499 23.22 3.08 4.06
C THR A 499 21.93 2.30 3.82
N VAL A 500 21.13 2.71 2.85
CA VAL A 500 19.93 1.99 2.39
C VAL A 500 20.22 1.31 1.07
N TYR A 501 19.84 0.05 0.95
CA TYR A 501 19.83 -0.75 -0.27
C TYR A 501 18.38 -0.99 -0.68
N PRO A 502 17.83 -0.21 -1.64
CA PRO A 502 16.47 -0.38 -2.10
C PRO A 502 16.40 -1.58 -3.04
N VAL A 503 16.02 -2.74 -2.52
CA VAL A 503 15.99 -3.99 -3.31
C VAL A 503 14.69 -4.05 -4.11
N ALA A 504 14.82 -4.31 -5.40
CA ALA A 504 13.73 -4.41 -6.37
C ALA A 504 13.62 -5.82 -6.94
N VAL A 505 12.38 -6.23 -7.24
CA VAL A 505 12.04 -7.53 -7.83
C VAL A 505 11.08 -7.28 -8.97
N GLU A 506 11.57 -7.36 -10.21
CA GLU A 506 10.75 -7.07 -11.38
C GLU A 506 9.63 -8.08 -11.57
N ARG A 507 9.93 -9.38 -11.41
CA ARG A 507 8.96 -10.46 -11.57
C ARG A 507 8.91 -11.32 -10.31
N VAL A 508 7.71 -11.52 -9.79
CA VAL A 508 7.48 -12.40 -8.65
C VAL A 508 7.44 -13.87 -9.08
N ALA A 509 7.72 -14.80 -8.17
CA ALA A 509 7.55 -16.21 -8.47
C ALA A 509 6.07 -16.61 -8.45
N HIS A 510 5.64 -17.30 -9.50
CA HIS A 510 4.31 -17.88 -9.64
C HIS A 510 4.32 -19.42 -9.58
N ARG A 511 5.51 -20.02 -9.68
CA ARG A 511 5.71 -21.47 -9.65
C ARG A 511 6.52 -21.85 -8.42
N TRP A 512 5.89 -22.63 -7.56
CA TRP A 512 6.37 -22.92 -6.22
C TRP A 512 6.31 -24.42 -5.96
N ARG A 513 7.45 -24.98 -5.58
CA ARG A 513 7.59 -26.40 -5.23
C ARG A 513 7.75 -26.55 -3.73
N ALA A 514 7.06 -27.53 -3.14
CA ALA A 514 7.30 -27.86 -1.73
C ALA A 514 8.64 -28.58 -1.58
N ASP A 515 9.34 -28.33 -0.48
CA ASP A 515 10.64 -28.94 -0.18
C ASP A 515 10.63 -29.66 1.19
N PRO A 516 9.92 -30.80 1.32
CA PRO A 516 9.83 -31.52 2.59
C PRO A 516 11.15 -32.17 3.04
N GLY A 517 12.13 -32.29 2.13
CA GLY A 517 13.47 -32.84 2.41
C GLY A 517 14.52 -31.77 2.70
N GLY A 518 14.13 -30.50 2.78
CA GLY A 518 15.03 -29.39 3.08
C GLY A 518 15.67 -29.52 4.47
N ALA A 519 16.84 -28.90 4.63
CA ALA A 519 17.53 -28.87 5.92
C ALA A 519 16.67 -28.16 6.99
N PRO A 520 16.83 -28.49 8.29
CA PRO A 520 16.14 -27.76 9.35
C PRO A 520 16.34 -26.23 9.23
N GLY A 521 15.24 -25.48 9.25
CA GLY A 521 15.25 -24.03 9.09
C GLY A 521 15.29 -23.53 7.64
N SER A 522 15.32 -24.41 6.63
CA SER A 522 15.14 -24.01 5.23
C SER A 522 13.66 -23.73 4.90
N PRO A 523 13.36 -22.89 3.89
CA PRO A 523 11.98 -22.63 3.48
C PRO A 523 11.22 -23.93 3.15
N TRP A 524 9.96 -24.02 3.57
CA TRP A 524 9.07 -25.16 3.25
C TRP A 524 8.66 -25.21 1.78
N ILE A 525 8.65 -24.05 1.13
CA ILE A 525 8.24 -23.88 -0.26
C ILE A 525 9.32 -23.04 -0.95
N VAL A 526 9.86 -23.54 -2.05
CA VAL A 526 10.92 -22.88 -2.81
C VAL A 526 10.43 -22.53 -4.22
N PRO A 527 10.92 -21.45 -4.82
CA PRO A 527 10.54 -21.09 -6.17
C PRO A 527 11.15 -22.10 -7.17
N GLU A 528 10.41 -22.45 -8.22
CA GLU A 528 10.95 -23.31 -9.29
C GLU A 528 12.01 -22.60 -10.13
N ASP A 529 11.84 -21.29 -10.30
CA ASP A 529 12.76 -20.42 -11.02
C ASP A 529 13.53 -19.54 -10.02
N PRO A 530 14.81 -19.22 -10.26
CA PRO A 530 15.55 -18.30 -9.40
C PRO A 530 14.85 -16.94 -9.26
N LEU A 531 14.78 -16.43 -8.03
CA LEU A 531 14.32 -15.05 -7.78
C LEU A 531 15.46 -14.08 -8.11
N HIS A 532 15.16 -13.13 -9.00
CA HIS A 532 16.07 -12.05 -9.39
C HIS A 532 15.82 -10.81 -8.54
N ALA A 533 16.89 -10.34 -7.89
CA ALA A 533 16.87 -9.18 -7.03
C ALA A 533 17.88 -8.15 -7.55
N THR A 534 17.40 -6.95 -7.84
CA THR A 534 18.21 -5.82 -8.30
C THR A 534 18.10 -4.68 -7.29
N LEU A 535 18.77 -3.55 -7.56
CA LEU A 535 18.53 -2.33 -6.81
C LEU A 535 17.61 -1.40 -7.62
N ALA A 536 16.59 -0.82 -6.96
CA ALA A 536 15.74 0.22 -7.54
C ALA A 536 16.53 1.50 -7.86
N GLU A 537 17.59 1.77 -7.09
CA GLU A 537 18.58 2.82 -7.30
C GLU A 537 19.89 2.44 -6.60
N PRO A 538 21.04 3.07 -6.92
CA PRO A 538 22.29 2.82 -6.21
C PRO A 538 22.15 2.98 -4.68
N PRO A 539 23.00 2.32 -3.86
CA PRO A 539 22.92 2.43 -2.40
C PRO A 539 22.93 3.88 -1.93
N VAL A 540 22.01 4.21 -1.02
CA VAL A 540 21.77 5.59 -0.56
C VAL A 540 22.40 5.78 0.82
N LEU A 541 23.42 6.63 0.89
CA LEU A 541 23.98 7.09 2.17
C LEU A 541 23.05 8.17 2.76
N VAL A 542 22.40 7.87 3.88
CA VAL A 542 21.43 8.76 4.53
C VAL A 542 22.14 9.84 5.36
N ASP A 543 23.09 9.43 6.19
CA ASP A 543 23.92 10.31 7.01
C ASP A 543 25.27 9.60 7.21
N GLY A 544 26.36 10.37 7.16
CA GLY A 544 27.72 9.87 7.11
C GLY A 544 28.30 9.45 8.48
N PRO A 545 29.61 9.20 8.53
CA PRO A 545 30.32 8.86 9.75
C PRO A 545 30.17 9.94 10.83
N ARG A 546 30.20 9.52 12.10
CA ARG A 546 30.23 10.45 13.22
C ARG A 546 31.47 11.35 13.17
N GLY A 547 31.27 12.67 13.15
CA GLY A 547 32.36 13.64 13.25
C GLY A 547 32.67 14.42 11.96
N SER A 548 31.98 14.19 10.84
CA SER A 548 32.08 15.08 9.68
C SER A 548 31.26 16.37 9.90
N THR A 549 31.64 17.19 10.87
CA THR A 549 31.36 18.62 10.77
C THR A 549 32.18 19.12 9.59
N ALA A 550 31.50 19.51 8.51
CA ALA A 550 32.11 20.20 7.40
C ALA A 550 33.00 21.33 7.93
N ARG A 551 34.32 21.15 7.81
CA ARG A 551 35.25 22.28 7.81
C ARG A 551 35.01 22.98 6.47
N ASN A 552 34.04 23.88 6.41
CA ASN A 552 34.02 24.90 5.38
C ASN A 552 34.97 25.99 5.83
N GLY A 553 36.16 25.98 5.24
CA GLY A 553 37.01 27.16 5.14
C GLY A 553 36.50 28.11 4.07
#